data_AF-A0A942SFD0-F1
#
_entry.id   AF-A0A942SFD0-F1
#
_cell.length_a   1.000
_cell.length_b   1.000
_cell.length_c   1.000
_cell.angle_alpha   90.00
_cell.angle_beta   90.00
_cell.angle_gamma   90.00
#
_symmetry.space_group_name_H-M   'P 1'
#
loop_
_entity.id
_entity.type
_entity.pdbx_description
1 polymer ?
#
loop_
_entity_poly.entity_id
_entity_poly.type
_entity_poly.pdbx_seq_one_letter_code
_entity_poly.pdbx_strand_id
1 'polypeptide(L)'
;MRLLSAFLFSFLLAATAIAQTKTLSDGEALHIINTEWNALNGALWIGERRVAEHSPPGDCKSELISVAQYDFLLNAERAGLVTIRYWDGKGGFLKEKDYTNKEKIEFFLIGRMEKMTIIPTKEAQKEQLKLEINGRTGCMFHKVGTYRIDIVTANKPLRKGTTDLAAVTVLYNVSYAPIYEKTYTAGKVNIANRRKANVLFRFDPSSKRWHIAAFDAANADEEIKPVNIPAAYERIQ
;
A
#
# COMPACT_ATOMS: atom_id res chain seq x y z
N MET A 1 30.55 60.65 47.87
CA MET A 1 30.40 60.10 46.51
C MET A 1 30.00 58.64 46.62
N ARG A 2 28.74 58.31 46.29
CA ARG A 2 28.21 56.95 46.20
C ARG A 2 27.95 56.67 44.72
N LEU A 3 28.60 55.66 44.15
CA LEU A 3 28.26 55.12 42.83
C LEU A 3 27.51 53.81 43.07
N LEU A 4 26.18 53.88 42.95
CA LEU A 4 25.32 52.71 42.77
C LEU A 4 25.41 52.30 41.30
N SER A 5 26.13 51.22 41.01
CA SER A 5 26.04 50.55 39.71
C SER A 5 25.01 49.44 39.83
N ALA A 6 23.80 49.73 39.37
CA ALA A 6 22.72 48.76 39.20
C ALA A 6 23.08 47.81 38.05
N PHE A 7 23.50 46.59 38.38
CA PHE A 7 23.58 45.48 37.43
C PHE A 7 22.16 44.97 37.19
N LEU A 8 21.50 45.49 36.15
CA LEU A 8 20.31 44.89 35.55
C LEU A 8 20.73 43.58 34.86
N PHE A 9 20.67 42.48 35.60
CA PHE A 9 20.71 41.13 35.01
C PHE A 9 19.35 40.86 34.37
N SER A 10 19.17 41.31 33.13
CA SER A 10 18.11 40.85 32.25
C SER A 10 18.36 39.37 31.93
N PHE A 11 17.87 38.47 32.79
CA PHE A 11 17.67 37.07 32.42
C PHE A 11 16.63 37.05 31.30
N LEU A 12 17.09 37.09 30.05
CA LEU A 12 16.32 36.54 28.93
C LEU A 12 16.10 35.06 29.26
N LEU A 13 14.93 34.74 29.82
CA LEU A 13 14.34 33.42 29.70
C LEU A 13 14.11 33.19 28.20
N ALA A 14 15.14 32.65 27.54
CA ALA A 14 14.95 31.88 26.32
C ALA A 14 14.14 30.64 26.73
N ALA A 15 12.82 30.81 26.82
CA ALA A 15 11.90 29.70 26.83
C ALA A 15 12.11 28.99 25.50
N THR A 16 12.99 27.99 25.48
CA THR A 16 12.95 26.95 24.47
C THR A 16 11.58 26.33 24.64
N ALA A 17 10.62 26.78 23.83
CA ALA A 17 9.40 26.05 23.59
C ALA A 17 9.85 24.73 22.98
N ILE A 18 10.19 23.76 23.83
CA ILE A 18 10.31 22.36 23.45
C ILE A 18 8.92 22.04 22.93
N ALA A 19 8.75 22.16 21.61
CA ALA A 19 7.50 21.88 20.94
C ALA A 19 7.12 20.47 21.34
N GLN A 20 6.14 20.35 22.23
CA GLN A 20 5.74 19.09 22.83
C GLN A 20 5.29 18.19 21.69
N THR A 21 6.05 17.12 21.44
CA THR A 21 5.76 16.14 20.40
C THR A 21 4.31 15.70 20.54
N LYS A 22 3.49 15.87 19.51
CA LYS A 22 2.12 15.36 19.54
C LYS A 22 2.16 13.85 19.68
N THR A 23 1.37 13.34 20.62
CA THR A 23 1.24 11.90 20.86
C THR A 23 -0.05 11.39 20.22
N LEU A 24 0.03 10.22 19.60
CA LEU A 24 -1.13 9.48 19.11
C LEU A 24 -1.56 8.49 20.20
N SER A 25 -2.82 8.52 20.61
CA SER A 25 -3.32 7.52 21.58
C SER A 25 -3.62 6.18 20.90
N ASP A 26 -3.58 5.07 21.64
CA ASP A 26 -3.91 3.75 21.10
C ASP A 26 -5.35 3.69 20.58
N GLY A 27 -6.30 4.29 21.29
CA GLY A 27 -7.70 4.35 20.87
C GLY A 27 -7.90 5.12 19.57
N GLU A 28 -7.18 6.24 19.40
CA GLU A 28 -7.19 7.01 18.15
C GLU A 28 -6.53 6.24 17.00
N ALA A 29 -5.39 5.59 17.24
CA ALA A 29 -4.73 4.74 16.25
C ALA A 29 -5.64 3.60 15.77
N LEU A 30 -6.29 2.89 16.71
CA LEU A 30 -7.27 1.85 16.41
C LEU A 30 -8.41 2.38 15.54
N HIS A 31 -8.98 3.53 15.91
CA HIS A 31 -10.09 4.13 15.18
C HIS A 31 -9.69 4.51 13.75
N ILE A 32 -8.55 5.17 13.56
CA ILE A 32 -8.05 5.57 12.23
C ILE A 32 -7.79 4.32 11.38
N ILE A 33 -7.03 3.35 11.89
CA ILE A 33 -6.71 2.12 11.14
C ILE A 33 -7.97 1.38 10.75
N ASN A 34 -8.89 1.18 11.70
CA ASN A 34 -10.13 0.46 11.43
C ASN A 34 -10.97 1.17 10.37
N THR A 35 -11.05 2.50 10.41
CA THR A 35 -11.82 3.29 9.45
C THR A 35 -11.18 3.28 8.07
N GLU A 36 -9.89 3.60 7.98
CA GLU A 36 -9.18 3.68 6.70
C GLU A 36 -9.05 2.31 6.03
N TRP A 37 -8.75 1.25 6.78
CA TRP A 37 -8.59 -0.08 6.19
C TRP A 37 -9.90 -0.69 5.70
N ASN A 38 -11.02 -0.45 6.39
CA ASN A 38 -12.33 -0.89 5.91
C ASN A 38 -12.83 -0.11 4.68
N ALA A 39 -12.20 1.02 4.36
CA ALA A 39 -12.42 1.76 3.13
C ALA A 39 -11.47 1.35 1.99
N LEU A 40 -10.51 0.44 2.22
CA LEU A 40 -9.58 -0.02 1.19
C LEU A 40 -10.30 -0.78 0.10
N ASN A 41 -10.02 -0.37 -1.13
CA ASN A 41 -10.42 -1.07 -2.34
C ASN A 41 -9.18 -1.60 -3.04
N GLY A 42 -9.30 -2.82 -3.52
CA GLY A 42 -8.38 -3.40 -4.49
C GLY A 42 -8.75 -2.97 -5.90
N ALA A 43 -7.82 -3.16 -6.82
CA ALA A 43 -8.06 -2.95 -8.24
C ALA A 43 -7.50 -4.13 -9.03
N LEU A 44 -8.30 -4.60 -10.00
CA LEU A 44 -7.78 -5.31 -11.15
C LEU A 44 -7.46 -4.28 -12.24
N TRP A 45 -6.18 -4.17 -12.60
CA TRP A 45 -5.72 -3.32 -13.69
C TRP A 45 -6.13 -3.95 -15.02
N ILE A 46 -7.10 -3.36 -15.73
CA ILE A 46 -7.67 -3.89 -16.97
C ILE A 46 -7.22 -3.08 -18.18
N GLY A 47 -7.29 -3.66 -19.37
CA GLY A 47 -6.88 -3.02 -20.62
C GLY A 47 -5.40 -3.29 -20.97
N GLU A 48 -4.82 -2.45 -21.83
CA GLU A 48 -3.44 -2.59 -22.29
C GLU A 48 -2.44 -2.29 -21.18
N ARG A 49 -1.47 -3.18 -20.92
CA ARG A 49 -0.42 -3.03 -19.90
C ARG A 49 0.94 -3.53 -20.37
N ARG A 50 1.98 -3.04 -19.71
CA ARG A 50 3.38 -3.44 -19.85
C ARG A 50 3.99 -3.60 -18.46
N VAL A 51 4.85 -4.59 -18.29
CA VAL A 51 5.51 -4.84 -17.01
C VAL A 51 6.87 -4.14 -17.00
N ALA A 52 7.21 -3.49 -15.90
CA ALA A 52 8.52 -2.87 -15.71
C ALA A 52 9.05 -3.14 -14.30
N GLU A 53 10.32 -3.53 -14.21
CA GLU A 53 10.96 -4.02 -12.99
C GLU A 53 11.01 -2.97 -11.87
N HIS A 54 11.32 -1.72 -12.22
CA HIS A 54 11.49 -0.61 -11.28
C HIS A 54 10.36 0.41 -11.36
N SER A 55 9.21 0.03 -11.91
CA SER A 55 8.05 0.92 -11.96
C SER A 55 7.36 0.96 -10.59
N PRO A 56 6.94 2.14 -10.10
CA PRO A 56 6.03 2.20 -8.97
C PRO A 56 4.75 1.41 -9.28
N PRO A 57 3.95 1.01 -8.27
CA PRO A 57 2.65 0.43 -8.52
C PRO A 57 1.83 1.32 -9.47
N GLY A 58 1.50 0.79 -10.64
CA GLY A 58 0.75 1.49 -11.68
C GLY A 58 -0.64 1.88 -11.19
N ASP A 59 -1.08 3.08 -11.57
CA ASP A 59 -2.44 3.54 -11.35
C ASP A 59 -3.40 3.04 -12.45
N CYS A 60 -4.64 3.51 -12.42
CA CYS A 60 -5.68 3.08 -13.38
C CYS A 60 -5.51 3.65 -14.79
N LYS A 61 -4.63 4.63 -14.97
CA LYS A 61 -4.35 5.30 -16.24
C LYS A 61 -3.05 4.81 -16.86
N SER A 62 -2.09 4.39 -16.02
CA SER A 62 -0.79 3.89 -16.42
C SER A 62 -0.87 2.62 -17.24
N GLU A 63 -0.13 2.60 -18.35
CA GLU A 63 0.16 1.37 -19.09
C GLU A 63 1.22 0.53 -18.37
N LEU A 64 2.10 1.16 -17.58
CA LEU A 64 3.13 0.47 -16.82
C LEU A 64 2.56 -0.05 -15.50
N ILE A 65 2.84 -1.32 -15.21
CA ILE A 65 2.60 -1.95 -13.90
C ILE A 65 3.89 -2.59 -13.39
N SER A 66 3.98 -2.72 -12.07
CA SER A 66 5.11 -3.37 -11.42
C SER A 66 5.03 -4.89 -11.56
N VAL A 67 6.15 -5.58 -11.33
CA VAL A 67 6.22 -7.05 -11.31
C VAL A 67 5.23 -7.63 -10.29
N ALA A 68 5.11 -7.02 -9.11
CA ALA A 68 4.18 -7.48 -8.08
C ALA A 68 2.70 -7.38 -8.51
N GLN A 69 2.33 -6.32 -9.24
CA GLN A 69 0.99 -6.19 -9.81
C GLN A 69 0.75 -7.23 -10.91
N TYR A 70 1.77 -7.51 -11.72
CA TYR A 70 1.68 -8.54 -12.75
C TYR A 70 1.55 -9.95 -12.14
N ASP A 71 2.31 -10.28 -11.09
CA ASP A 71 2.16 -11.54 -10.36
C ASP A 71 0.75 -11.72 -9.79
N PHE A 72 0.17 -10.64 -9.25
CA PHE A 72 -1.22 -10.64 -8.81
C PHE A 72 -2.17 -10.96 -9.97
N LEU A 73 -1.98 -10.35 -11.14
CA LEU A 73 -2.79 -10.60 -12.34
C LEU A 73 -2.65 -12.05 -12.85
N LEU A 74 -1.46 -12.62 -12.83
CA LEU A 74 -1.24 -14.02 -13.20
C LEU A 74 -1.99 -14.97 -12.25
N ASN A 75 -2.01 -14.65 -10.96
CA ASN A 75 -2.79 -15.41 -9.99
C ASN A 75 -4.30 -15.22 -10.19
N ALA A 76 -4.74 -14.01 -10.54
CA ALA A 76 -6.13 -13.73 -10.88
C ALA A 76 -6.56 -14.46 -12.17
N GLU A 77 -5.67 -14.60 -13.15
CA GLU A 77 -5.92 -15.39 -14.36
C GLU A 77 -6.11 -16.87 -14.03
N ARG A 78 -5.22 -17.45 -13.20
CA ARG A 78 -5.34 -18.84 -12.72
C ARG A 78 -6.63 -19.06 -11.93
N ALA A 79 -7.10 -18.05 -11.21
CA ALA A 79 -8.36 -18.07 -10.49
C ALA A 79 -9.60 -17.91 -11.40
N GLY A 80 -9.43 -17.70 -12.71
CA GLY A 80 -10.53 -17.48 -13.65
C GLY A 80 -11.15 -16.08 -13.59
N LEU A 81 -10.50 -15.12 -12.94
CA LEU A 81 -11.01 -13.76 -12.71
C LEU A 81 -10.66 -12.80 -13.86
N VAL A 82 -9.54 -13.04 -14.54
CA VAL A 82 -9.14 -12.29 -15.73
C VAL A 82 -8.68 -13.24 -16.84
N THR A 83 -8.67 -12.74 -18.05
CA THR A 83 -7.97 -13.34 -19.20
C THR A 83 -6.88 -12.37 -19.64
N ILE A 84 -5.64 -12.85 -19.75
CA ILE A 84 -4.51 -12.06 -20.21
C ILE A 84 -4.19 -12.47 -21.65
N ARG A 85 -4.11 -11.47 -22.54
CA ARG A 85 -3.68 -11.67 -23.94
C ARG A 85 -2.37 -10.98 -24.19
N TYR A 86 -1.37 -11.70 -24.67
CA TYR A 86 -0.02 -11.18 -24.88
C TYR A 86 0.20 -10.78 -26.34
N TRP A 87 0.95 -9.70 -26.54
CA TRP A 87 1.33 -9.19 -27.86
C TRP A 87 2.85 -9.28 -28.04
N ASP A 88 3.27 -9.82 -29.18
CA ASP A 88 4.69 -10.04 -29.52
C ASP A 88 5.38 -8.85 -30.22
N GLY A 89 4.68 -7.72 -30.36
CA GLY A 89 5.17 -6.54 -31.07
C GLY A 89 5.24 -6.68 -32.60
N LYS A 90 4.94 -7.86 -33.17
CA LYS A 90 4.86 -8.10 -34.63
C LYS A 90 3.43 -8.15 -35.15
N GLY A 91 2.47 -7.70 -34.33
CA GLY A 91 1.04 -7.70 -34.66
C GLY A 91 0.32 -9.02 -34.39
N GLY A 92 1.01 -10.01 -33.79
CA GLY A 92 0.43 -11.29 -33.39
C GLY A 92 0.06 -11.35 -31.91
N PHE A 93 -0.93 -12.20 -31.58
CA PHE A 93 -1.12 -12.67 -30.21
C PHE A 93 -0.26 -13.92 -29.99
N LEU A 94 0.58 -13.93 -28.96
CA LEU A 94 1.33 -15.13 -28.59
C LEU A 94 0.35 -16.21 -28.11
N LYS A 95 0.45 -17.41 -28.67
CA LYS A 95 -0.24 -18.60 -28.13
C LYS A 95 0.57 -19.12 -26.94
N GLU A 96 0.39 -18.52 -25.77
CA GLU A 96 1.17 -18.85 -24.56
C GLU A 96 0.46 -19.88 -23.66
N LYS A 97 0.24 -21.11 -24.13
CA LYS A 97 -0.26 -22.16 -23.21
C LYS A 97 0.85 -22.85 -22.40
N ASP A 98 2.12 -22.58 -22.73
CA ASP A 98 3.24 -23.44 -22.29
C ASP A 98 4.30 -22.75 -21.41
N TYR A 99 4.17 -21.45 -21.11
CA TYR A 99 5.18 -20.73 -20.32
C TYR A 99 4.81 -20.63 -18.84
N THR A 100 5.81 -20.82 -17.98
CA THR A 100 5.74 -20.57 -16.54
C THR A 100 5.62 -19.07 -16.24
N ASN A 101 5.13 -18.71 -15.05
CA ASN A 101 5.05 -17.30 -14.63
C ASN A 101 6.42 -16.59 -14.69
N LYS A 102 7.48 -17.31 -14.31
CA LYS A 102 8.84 -16.78 -14.31
C LYS A 102 9.28 -16.42 -15.74
N GLU A 103 9.08 -17.34 -16.68
CA GLU A 103 9.39 -17.09 -18.09
C GLU A 103 8.58 -15.92 -18.65
N LYS A 104 7.30 -15.83 -18.28
CA LYS A 104 6.45 -14.71 -18.69
C LYS A 104 6.97 -13.36 -18.18
N ILE A 105 7.41 -13.28 -16.92
CA ILE A 105 8.02 -12.06 -16.36
C ILE A 105 9.31 -11.75 -17.11
N GLU A 106 10.20 -12.74 -17.25
CA GLU A 106 11.47 -12.58 -17.96
C GLU A 106 11.26 -12.07 -19.39
N PHE A 107 10.28 -12.59 -20.12
CA PHE A 107 9.98 -12.14 -21.49
C PHE A 107 9.55 -10.67 -21.55
N PHE A 108 8.84 -10.14 -20.56
CA PHE A 108 8.58 -8.70 -20.49
C PHE A 108 9.86 -7.91 -20.21
N LEU A 109 10.68 -8.36 -19.27
CA LEU A 109 11.88 -7.63 -18.85
C LEU A 109 12.94 -7.56 -19.95
N ILE A 110 13.05 -8.59 -20.79
CA ILE A 110 13.96 -8.61 -21.94
C ILE A 110 13.32 -8.09 -23.25
N GLY A 111 12.08 -7.57 -23.19
CA GLY A 111 11.40 -6.97 -24.34
C GLY A 111 10.88 -7.95 -25.40
N ARG A 112 10.77 -9.25 -25.08
CA ARG A 112 10.14 -10.26 -25.96
C ARG A 112 8.61 -10.20 -25.93
N MET A 113 8.04 -9.79 -24.80
CA MET A 113 6.64 -9.41 -24.69
C MET A 113 6.55 -7.90 -24.55
N GLU A 114 5.91 -7.25 -25.53
CA GLU A 114 5.84 -5.79 -25.54
C GLU A 114 4.70 -5.28 -24.68
N LYS A 115 3.52 -5.91 -24.79
CA LYS A 115 2.31 -5.53 -24.07
C LYS A 115 1.39 -6.72 -23.84
N MET A 116 0.46 -6.57 -22.91
CA MET A 116 -0.66 -7.48 -22.68
C MET A 116 -1.97 -6.71 -22.61
N THR A 117 -3.08 -7.38 -22.88
CA THR A 117 -4.42 -6.88 -22.65
C THR A 117 -5.08 -7.73 -21.57
N ILE A 118 -5.46 -7.10 -20.45
CA ILE A 118 -6.14 -7.75 -19.34
C ILE A 118 -7.65 -7.53 -19.47
N ILE A 119 -8.41 -8.62 -19.52
CA ILE A 119 -9.85 -8.60 -19.72
C ILE A 119 -10.52 -9.23 -18.50
N PRO A 120 -11.38 -8.51 -17.74
CA PRO A 120 -12.08 -9.10 -16.61
C PRO A 120 -13.10 -10.13 -17.09
N THR A 121 -13.22 -11.26 -16.39
CA THR A 121 -14.25 -12.26 -16.69
C THR A 121 -15.60 -11.86 -16.09
N LYS A 122 -16.68 -12.54 -16.51
CA LYS A 122 -18.01 -12.36 -15.90
C LYS A 122 -18.02 -12.67 -14.41
N GLU A 123 -17.13 -13.54 -13.94
CA GLU A 123 -17.02 -13.87 -12.54
C GLU A 123 -16.46 -12.70 -11.74
N ALA A 124 -15.37 -12.09 -12.20
CA ALA A 124 -14.79 -10.94 -11.51
C ALA A 124 -15.71 -9.72 -11.51
N GLN A 125 -16.51 -9.55 -12.57
CA GLN A 125 -17.53 -8.48 -12.65
C GLN A 125 -18.65 -8.61 -11.61
N LYS A 126 -18.91 -9.80 -11.03
CA LYS A 126 -19.95 -9.96 -9.98
C LYS A 126 -19.57 -9.30 -8.66
N GLU A 127 -18.28 -9.20 -8.38
CA GLU A 127 -17.72 -8.65 -7.14
C GLU A 127 -17.30 -7.17 -7.32
N GLN A 128 -17.64 -6.58 -8.46
CA GLN A 128 -17.24 -5.24 -8.84
C GLN A 128 -17.98 -4.17 -8.04
N LEU A 129 -17.23 -3.24 -7.48
CA LEU A 129 -17.77 -2.00 -6.90
C LEU A 129 -17.86 -0.87 -7.93
N LYS A 130 -16.84 -0.76 -8.78
CA LYS A 130 -16.72 0.33 -9.76
C LYS A 130 -15.89 -0.10 -10.97
N LEU A 131 -16.24 0.44 -12.14
CA LEU A 131 -15.42 0.37 -13.36
C LEU A 131 -14.92 1.77 -13.69
N GLU A 132 -13.63 1.92 -13.92
CA GLU A 132 -13.06 3.14 -14.51
C GLU A 132 -12.22 2.75 -15.73
N ILE A 133 -12.55 3.32 -16.88
CA ILE A 133 -11.81 3.10 -18.14
C ILE A 133 -11.31 4.46 -18.62
N ASN A 134 -10.01 4.54 -18.91
CA ASN A 134 -9.31 5.72 -19.40
C ASN A 134 -8.60 5.35 -20.71
N GLY A 135 -9.27 5.60 -21.85
CA GLY A 135 -8.74 5.20 -23.15
C GLY A 135 -8.60 3.68 -23.27
N ARG A 136 -7.37 3.18 -23.30
CA ARG A 136 -7.06 1.73 -23.40
C ARG A 136 -6.73 1.07 -22.07
N THR A 137 -6.67 1.83 -20.98
CA THR A 137 -6.37 1.37 -19.63
C THR A 137 -7.56 1.57 -18.71
N GLY A 138 -7.50 1.03 -17.50
CA GLY A 138 -8.60 1.13 -16.54
C GLY A 138 -8.40 0.26 -15.30
N CYS A 139 -9.30 0.43 -14.34
CA CYS A 139 -9.39 -0.40 -13.15
C CYS A 139 -10.82 -0.91 -12.95
N MET A 140 -10.90 -2.16 -12.55
CA MET A 140 -12.09 -2.70 -11.91
C MET A 140 -11.84 -2.76 -10.40
N PHE A 141 -12.55 -1.92 -9.65
CA PHE A 141 -12.39 -1.83 -8.20
C PHE A 141 -13.27 -2.85 -7.48
N HIS A 142 -12.74 -3.39 -6.39
CA HIS A 142 -13.40 -4.36 -5.54
C HIS A 142 -13.00 -4.13 -4.09
N LYS A 143 -13.81 -4.63 -3.15
CA LYS A 143 -13.43 -4.59 -1.73
C LYS A 143 -12.20 -5.45 -1.50
N VAL A 144 -11.29 -5.04 -0.61
CA VAL A 144 -10.17 -5.91 -0.19
C VAL A 144 -10.63 -6.96 0.81
N GLY A 145 -11.36 -6.50 1.82
CA GLY A 145 -11.85 -7.31 2.90
C GLY A 145 -12.49 -6.45 3.97
N THR A 146 -12.88 -7.08 5.07
CA THR A 146 -13.34 -6.40 6.27
C THR A 146 -12.30 -6.62 7.36
N TYR A 147 -11.84 -5.53 7.95
CA TYR A 147 -10.76 -5.51 8.94
C TYR A 147 -11.33 -5.26 10.33
N ARG A 148 -10.78 -5.96 11.32
CA ARG A 148 -11.04 -5.72 12.74
C ARG A 148 -9.71 -5.66 13.47
N ILE A 149 -9.35 -4.49 13.96
CA ILE A 149 -8.12 -4.32 14.74
C ILE A 149 -8.39 -4.78 16.17
N ASP A 150 -7.65 -5.78 16.64
CA ASP A 150 -7.89 -6.38 17.95
C ASP A 150 -7.19 -5.58 19.05
N ILE A 151 -5.91 -5.24 18.85
CA ILE A 151 -5.09 -4.56 19.87
C ILE A 151 -3.90 -3.80 19.24
N VAL A 152 -3.53 -2.69 19.87
CA VAL A 152 -2.24 -2.02 19.68
C VAL A 152 -1.21 -2.66 20.60
N THR A 153 -0.19 -3.29 20.03
CA THR A 153 0.88 -3.95 20.80
C THR A 153 2.09 -3.06 21.04
N ALA A 154 2.23 -1.98 20.26
CA ALA A 154 3.24 -0.96 20.47
C ALA A 154 2.77 0.36 19.85
N ASN A 155 3.09 1.48 20.49
CA ASN A 155 2.83 2.82 19.97
C ASN A 155 3.98 3.72 20.40
N LYS A 156 4.84 4.07 19.45
CA LYS A 156 6.06 4.82 19.69
C LYS A 156 5.95 6.19 19.04
N PRO A 157 5.91 7.29 19.81
CA PRO A 157 6.02 8.61 19.24
C PRO A 157 7.40 8.78 18.61
N LEU A 158 7.43 9.38 17.44
CA LEU A 158 8.62 9.64 16.64
C LEU A 158 8.60 11.10 16.19
N ARG A 159 9.75 11.60 15.75
CA ARG A 159 9.87 12.94 15.18
C ARG A 159 10.90 12.97 14.09
N LYS A 160 10.56 13.62 12.97
CA LYS A 160 11.50 13.89 11.88
C LYS A 160 11.41 15.37 11.51
N GLY A 161 12.47 16.13 11.82
CA GLY A 161 12.45 17.59 11.67
C GLY A 161 11.33 18.22 12.53
N THR A 162 10.42 18.94 11.87
CA THR A 162 9.24 19.55 12.49
C THR A 162 8.00 18.66 12.43
N THR A 163 8.08 17.48 11.80
CA THR A 163 6.96 16.57 11.62
C THR A 163 6.86 15.58 12.78
N ASP A 164 5.71 15.56 13.45
CA ASP A 164 5.36 14.57 14.46
C ASP A 164 4.87 13.27 13.79
N LEU A 165 5.41 12.14 14.24
CA LEU A 165 5.17 10.82 13.69
C LEU A 165 4.79 9.84 14.82
N ALA A 166 4.13 8.74 14.48
CA ALA A 166 3.93 7.63 15.41
C ALA A 166 4.09 6.30 14.68
N ALA A 167 4.90 5.40 15.24
CA ALA A 167 5.02 4.03 14.77
C ALA A 167 4.19 3.12 15.66
N VAL A 168 3.13 2.56 15.08
CA VAL A 168 2.16 1.72 15.80
C VAL A 168 2.22 0.30 15.26
N THR A 169 2.32 -0.68 16.16
CA THR A 169 2.17 -2.10 15.80
C THR A 169 0.81 -2.59 16.27
N VAL A 170 0.08 -3.25 15.39
CA VAL A 170 -1.26 -3.79 15.66
C VAL A 170 -1.34 -5.29 15.34
N LEU A 171 -2.18 -5.98 16.11
CA LEU A 171 -2.72 -7.29 15.74
C LEU A 171 -4.17 -7.10 15.27
N TYR A 172 -4.53 -7.79 14.20
CA TYR A 172 -5.84 -7.65 13.59
C TYR A 172 -6.32 -8.95 12.94
N ASN A 173 -7.63 -9.01 12.71
CA ASN A 173 -8.26 -10.00 11.86
C ASN A 173 -8.74 -9.36 10.56
N VAL A 174 -8.63 -10.08 9.46
CA VAL A 174 -9.18 -9.71 8.16
C VAL A 174 -10.01 -10.87 7.61
N SER A 175 -11.20 -10.55 7.12
CA SER A 175 -12.00 -11.43 6.27
C SER A 175 -11.89 -10.89 4.85
N TYR A 176 -11.14 -11.60 4.01
CA TYR A 176 -10.85 -11.18 2.65
C TYR A 176 -12.11 -11.26 1.77
N ALA A 177 -12.22 -10.36 0.80
CA ALA A 177 -13.26 -10.45 -0.20
C ALA A 177 -13.02 -11.67 -1.12
N PRO A 178 -14.07 -12.28 -1.70
CA PRO A 178 -13.95 -13.51 -2.50
C PRO A 178 -12.90 -13.44 -3.61
N ILE A 179 -12.76 -12.28 -4.24
CA ILE A 179 -11.78 -12.07 -5.33
C ILE A 179 -10.33 -12.17 -4.85
N TYR A 180 -10.03 -11.66 -3.65
CA TYR A 180 -8.71 -11.76 -3.03
C TYR A 180 -8.43 -13.18 -2.57
N GLU A 181 -9.38 -13.83 -1.91
CA GLU A 181 -9.23 -15.22 -1.46
C GLU A 181 -8.94 -16.17 -2.63
N LYS A 182 -9.71 -16.06 -3.71
CA LYS A 182 -9.51 -16.85 -4.94
C LYS A 182 -8.14 -16.60 -5.56
N THR A 183 -7.75 -15.33 -5.68
CA THR A 183 -6.46 -14.94 -6.26
C THR A 183 -5.30 -15.50 -5.44
N TYR A 184 -5.31 -15.31 -4.11
CA TYR A 184 -4.24 -15.82 -3.25
C TYR A 184 -4.19 -17.34 -3.20
N THR A 185 -5.35 -18.01 -3.16
CA THR A 185 -5.43 -19.49 -3.22
C THR A 185 -4.84 -20.02 -4.53
N ALA A 186 -5.22 -19.44 -5.67
CA ALA A 186 -4.69 -19.82 -6.99
C ALA A 186 -3.18 -19.55 -7.11
N GLY A 187 -2.69 -18.50 -6.43
CA GLY A 187 -1.27 -18.20 -6.30
C GLY A 187 -0.51 -19.04 -5.27
N LYS A 188 -1.19 -19.92 -4.53
CA LYS A 188 -0.65 -20.68 -3.39
C LYS A 188 0.03 -19.78 -2.35
N VAL A 189 -0.49 -18.56 -2.19
CA VAL A 189 0.00 -17.60 -1.19
C VAL A 189 -0.70 -17.87 0.13
N ASN A 190 0.07 -18.20 1.17
CA ASN A 190 -0.46 -18.42 2.50
C ASN A 190 -0.82 -17.08 3.16
N ILE A 191 -2.10 -16.72 3.14
CA ILE A 191 -2.62 -15.56 3.88
C ILE A 191 -3.44 -16.07 5.06
N ALA A 192 -3.01 -15.74 6.29
CA ALA A 192 -3.82 -16.01 7.47
C ALA A 192 -4.82 -14.86 7.70
N ASN A 193 -6.00 -15.19 8.23
CA ASN A 193 -6.97 -14.17 8.66
C ASN A 193 -6.44 -13.33 9.82
N ARG A 194 -5.64 -13.94 10.71
CA ARG A 194 -5.01 -13.23 11.83
C ARG A 194 -3.64 -12.72 11.42
N ARG A 195 -3.45 -11.41 11.52
CA ARG A 195 -2.30 -10.69 10.97
C ARG A 195 -1.70 -9.71 11.97
N LYS A 196 -0.48 -9.28 11.65
CA LYS A 196 0.25 -8.23 12.37
C LYS A 196 0.70 -7.17 11.37
N ALA A 197 0.66 -5.91 11.76
CA ALA A 197 1.16 -4.81 10.94
C ALA A 197 1.91 -3.78 11.76
N ASN A 198 2.88 -3.15 11.12
CA ASN A 198 3.47 -1.89 11.54
C ASN A 198 2.82 -0.80 10.69
N VAL A 199 2.41 0.30 11.33
CA VAL A 199 1.74 1.43 10.71
C VAL A 199 2.48 2.70 11.12
N LEU A 200 2.93 3.47 10.13
CA LEU A 200 3.53 4.78 10.33
C LEU A 200 2.45 5.84 10.16
N PHE A 201 2.21 6.63 11.20
CA PHE A 201 1.34 7.79 11.16
C PHE A 201 2.14 9.08 11.04
N ARG A 202 1.53 10.05 10.37
CA ARG A 202 2.02 11.43 10.27
C ARG A 202 0.95 12.40 10.74
N PHE A 203 1.32 13.31 11.62
CA PHE A 203 0.43 14.39 12.06
C PHE A 203 0.42 15.51 11.00
N ASP A 204 -0.76 15.92 10.57
CA ASP A 204 -0.96 17.09 9.73
C ASP A 204 -1.35 18.30 10.63
N PRO A 205 -0.49 19.31 10.76
CA PRO A 205 -0.76 20.46 11.61
C PRO A 205 -1.91 21.34 11.10
N SER A 206 -2.21 21.31 9.79
CA SER A 206 -3.25 22.14 9.19
C SER A 206 -4.65 21.63 9.53
N SER A 207 -4.87 20.32 9.40
CA SER A 207 -6.13 19.66 9.74
C SER A 207 -6.20 19.20 11.20
N LYS A 208 -5.06 19.24 11.92
CA LYS A 208 -4.89 18.73 13.28
C LYS A 208 -5.27 17.25 13.40
N ARG A 209 -4.94 16.44 12.40
CA ARG A 209 -5.28 15.01 12.33
C ARG A 209 -4.05 14.15 12.07
N TRP A 210 -4.11 12.92 12.57
CA TRP A 210 -3.17 11.87 12.19
C TRP A 210 -3.65 11.16 10.92
N HIS A 211 -2.70 10.83 10.05
CA HIS A 211 -2.94 10.09 8.81
C HIS A 211 -1.99 8.91 8.70
N ILE A 212 -2.44 7.80 8.12
CA ILE A 212 -1.55 6.70 7.78
C ILE A 212 -0.65 7.13 6.62
N ALA A 213 0.66 7.15 6.87
CA ALA A 213 1.68 7.46 5.86
C ALA A 213 2.12 6.19 5.11
N ALA A 214 2.23 5.06 5.83
CA ALA A 214 2.58 3.76 5.28
C ALA A 214 2.24 2.65 6.26
N PHE A 215 2.18 1.42 5.76
CA PHE A 215 2.12 0.22 6.59
C PHE A 215 2.83 -0.95 5.92
N ASP A 216 3.29 -1.88 6.75
CA ASP A 216 3.83 -3.19 6.36
C ASP A 216 3.14 -4.27 7.19
N ALA A 217 2.75 -5.39 6.56
CA ALA A 217 1.95 -6.43 7.20
C ALA A 217 2.49 -7.84 6.91
N ALA A 218 2.29 -8.75 7.86
CA ALA A 218 2.63 -10.17 7.77
C ALA A 218 1.55 -11.04 8.44
N ASN A 219 1.65 -12.36 8.34
CA ASN A 219 0.86 -13.24 9.20
C ASN A 219 1.26 -12.99 10.67
N ALA A 220 0.36 -13.24 11.63
CA ALA A 220 0.58 -12.82 13.01
C ALA A 220 1.86 -13.40 13.64
N ASP A 221 2.17 -14.65 13.29
CA ASP A 221 3.31 -15.46 13.71
C ASP A 221 4.59 -15.21 12.88
N GLU A 222 4.51 -14.45 11.80
CA GLU A 222 5.64 -14.11 10.95
C GLU A 222 6.30 -12.78 11.33
N GLU A 223 7.57 -12.64 10.96
CA GLU A 223 8.27 -11.36 11.04
C GLU A 223 7.78 -10.42 9.93
N ILE A 224 7.56 -9.14 10.27
CA ILE A 224 7.23 -8.13 9.29
C ILE A 224 8.52 -7.72 8.58
N LYS A 225 8.59 -7.98 7.27
CA LYS A 225 9.66 -7.48 6.40
C LYS A 225 9.32 -6.03 5.99
N PRO A 226 10.03 -5.02 6.51
CA PRO A 226 9.67 -3.63 6.24
C PRO A 226 10.05 -3.25 4.81
N VAL A 227 9.08 -2.75 4.04
CA VAL A 227 9.31 -2.28 2.66
C VAL A 227 8.80 -0.86 2.52
N ASN A 228 7.57 -0.60 2.96
CA ASN A 228 6.90 0.68 2.74
C ASN A 228 7.26 1.73 3.80
N ILE A 229 7.41 1.34 5.06
CA ILE A 229 7.68 2.28 6.16
C ILE A 229 9.03 2.99 5.98
N PRO A 230 10.17 2.31 5.70
CA PRO A 230 11.45 3.00 5.50
C PRO A 230 11.37 4.02 4.36
N ALA A 231 10.82 3.62 3.21
CA ALA A 231 10.67 4.49 2.05
C ALA A 231 9.73 5.69 2.31
N ALA A 232 8.69 5.52 3.12
CA ALA A 232 7.80 6.63 3.50
C ALA A 232 8.46 7.55 4.52
N TYR A 233 9.20 6.99 5.49
CA TYR A 233 9.95 7.75 6.48
C TYR A 233 10.99 8.66 5.81
N GLU A 234 11.73 8.15 4.83
CA GLU A 234 12.72 8.93 4.08
C GLU A 234 12.13 10.12 3.33
N ARG A 235 10.93 9.96 2.76
CA ARG A 235 10.22 11.00 1.99
C ARG A 235 9.63 12.13 2.82
N ILE A 236 9.52 11.97 4.15
CA ILE A 236 9.06 13.05 5.05
C ILE A 236 10.19 14.08 5.20
N GLN A 237 9.89 15.34 4.85
CA GLN A 237 10.79 16.48 5.02
C GLN A 237 10.62 17.13 6.39
#